data_AF-A0A7Y2JK81-F1
#
_entry.id   AF-A0A7Y2JK81-F1
#
_cell.length_a   1.000
_cell.length_b   1.000
_cell.length_c   1.000
_cell.angle_alpha   90.00
_cell.angle_beta   90.00
_cell.angle_gamma   90.00
#
_symmetry.space_group_name_H-M   'P 1'
#
loop_
_entity.id
_entity.type
_entity.pdbx_description
1 polymer ?
#
loop_
_entity_poly.entity_id
_entity_poly.type
_entity_poly.pdbx_seq_one_letter_code
_entity_poly.pdbx_strand_id
1 'polypeptide(L)' 'ATGPETMIHANAHHMMVVEEAITPAIVRIAANGGGPVTSRLRPEHKPMVSN' A
#
# COMPACT_ATOMS: atom_id res chain seq x y z
N ALA A 1 -7.16 2.06 13.20
CA ALA A 1 -6.60 3.13 12.36
C ALA A 1 -5.08 2.92 12.25
N THR A 2 -4.62 2.66 11.01
CA THR A 2 -3.22 2.53 10.52
C THR A 2 -2.16 1.98 11.47
N GLY A 3 -2.45 0.83 12.09
CA GLY A 3 -1.44 0.00 12.74
C GLY A 3 -0.47 -0.64 11.73
N PRO A 4 0.61 -1.27 12.19
CA PRO A 4 1.70 -1.79 11.33
C PRO A 4 1.26 -2.79 10.24
N GLU A 5 0.09 -3.42 10.40
CA GLU A 5 -0.46 -4.45 9.49
C GLU A 5 -1.59 -3.95 8.58
N THR A 6 -1.90 -2.65 8.62
CA THR A 6 -2.96 -2.02 7.82
C THR A 6 -2.39 -0.92 6.93
N MET A 7 -2.96 -0.76 5.73
CA MET A 7 -2.53 0.27 4.77
C MET A 7 -3.72 1.05 4.21
N ILE A 8 -3.43 2.27 3.75
CA ILE A 8 -4.32 3.03 2.87
C ILE A 8 -4.08 2.53 1.45
N HIS A 9 -5.06 1.85 0.86
CA HIS A 9 -4.98 1.35 -0.50
C HIS A 9 -5.79 2.25 -1.44
N ALA A 10 -5.08 2.94 -2.33
CA ALA A 10 -5.67 3.59 -3.50
C ALA A 10 -5.90 2.54 -4.60
N ASN A 11 -7.09 1.95 -4.62
CA ASN A 11 -7.41 0.87 -5.54
C ASN A 11 -7.80 1.43 -6.91
N ALA A 12 -7.02 1.10 -7.94
CA ALA A 12 -7.22 1.57 -9.32
C ALA A 12 -8.40 0.91 -10.04
N HIS A 13 -8.86 -0.28 -9.63
CA HIS A 13 -9.95 -1.01 -10.29
C HIS A 13 -11.30 -0.29 -10.16
N HIS A 14 -11.54 0.34 -9.02
CA HIS A 14 -12.80 1.05 -8.73
C HIS A 14 -12.56 2.50 -8.30
N MET A 15 -11.35 3.02 -8.54
CA MET A 15 -10.92 4.40 -8.24
C MET A 15 -11.34 4.88 -6.84
N MET A 16 -11.16 4.03 -5.82
CA MET A 16 -11.55 4.33 -4.43
C MET A 16 -10.37 4.10 -3.49
N VAL A 17 -10.32 4.89 -2.42
CA VAL A 17 -9.33 4.76 -1.35
C VAL A 17 -9.98 4.07 -0.15
N VAL A 18 -9.34 3.03 0.38
CA VAL A 18 -9.83 2.27 1.55
C VAL A 18 -8.70 1.97 2.53
N GLU A 19 -9.03 1.84 3.82
CA GLU A 19 -8.15 1.19 4.80
C GLU A 19 -8.36 -0.33 4.72
N GLU A 20 -7.30 -1.10 4.52
CA GLU A 20 -7.39 -2.57 4.55
C GLU A 20 -6.13 -3.25 5.10
N ALA A 21 -6.24 -4.53 5.43
CA ALA A 21 -5.14 -5.36 5.91
C ALA A 21 -4.18 -5.72 4.77
N ILE A 22 -2.86 -5.64 5.05
CA ILE A 22 -1.82 -5.83 4.04
C ILE A 22 -1.82 -7.26 3.48
N THR A 23 -1.77 -8.29 4.35
CA THR A 23 -1.63 -9.69 3.89
C THR A 23 -2.80 -10.15 3.02
N PRO A 24 -4.08 -9.94 3.40
CA PRO A 24 -5.20 -10.28 2.54
C PRO A 24 -5.19 -9.53 1.19
N ALA A 25 -4.79 -8.25 1.19
CA ALA A 25 -4.69 -7.46 -0.03
C ALA A 25 -3.65 -8.04 -1.00
N ILE A 26 -2.47 -8.44 -0.51
CA ILE A 26 -1.41 -9.05 -1.32
C ILE A 26 -1.91 -10.33 -2.01
N VAL A 27 -2.54 -11.23 -1.24
CA VAL A 27 -3.08 -12.49 -1.78
C VAL A 27 -4.11 -12.23 -2.88
N ARG A 28 -5.03 -11.29 -2.64
CA ARG A 28 -6.07 -10.91 -3.60
C ARG A 28 -5.49 -10.29 -4.88
N ILE A 29 -4.51 -9.39 -4.76
CA ILE A 29 -3.87 -8.75 -5.93
C ILE A 29 -3.11 -9.79 -6.77
N ALA A 30 -2.37 -10.69 -6.12
CA ALA A 30 -1.63 -11.76 -6.80
C ALA A 30 -2.60 -12.70 -7.56
N ALA A 31 -3.71 -13.08 -6.94
CA ALA A 31 -4.74 -13.92 -7.57
C ALA A 31 -5.40 -13.25 -8.80
N ASN A 32 -5.46 -11.91 -8.83
CA ASN A 32 -6.01 -11.14 -9.95
C ASN A 32 -4.97 -10.82 -11.04
N GLY A 33 -3.80 -11.47 -11.03
CA GLY A 33 -2.76 -11.29 -12.04
C GLY A 33 -1.79 -10.14 -11.79
N GLY A 34 -1.85 -9.47 -10.62
CA GLY A 34 -0.90 -8.43 -10.24
C GLY A 34 0.50 -8.94 -9.87
N GLY A 35 0.65 -10.27 -9.72
CA GLY A 35 1.91 -10.90 -9.34
C GLY A 35 2.28 -10.73 -7.86
N PRO A 36 3.44 -11.26 -7.45
CA PRO A 36 3.91 -11.14 -6.08
C PRO A 36 4.44 -9.74 -5.78
N VAL A 37 4.36 -9.33 -4.51
CA VAL A 37 5.06 -8.13 -4.03
C VAL A 37 6.57 -8.35 -4.13
N THR A 38 7.28 -7.43 -4.78
CA THR A 38 8.73 -7.49 -4.98
C THR A 38 9.51 -6.62 -4.00
N SER A 39 8.88 -5.61 -3.40
CA SER A 39 9.53 -4.72 -2.44
C SER A 39 8.51 -4.05 -1.51
N ARG A 40 8.96 -3.69 -0.31
CA ARG A 40 8.25 -2.84 0.65
C ARG A 40 9.17 -1.70 1.02
N LEU A 41 8.90 -0.51 0.49
CA LEU A 41 9.76 0.66 0.67
C LEU A 41 9.14 1.60 1.70
N ARG A 42 9.98 2.09 2.62
CA ARG A 42 9.64 3.22 3.49
C ARG A 42 10.42 4.42 2.95
N PRO A 43 9.76 5.54 2.56
CA PRO A 43 10.48 6.73 2.14
C PRO A 43 11.45 7.18 3.23
N GLU A 44 12.65 7.57 2.81
CA GLU A 44 13.58 8.28 3.68
C GLU A 44 12.95 9.60 4.13
N HIS A 45 13.12 9.97 5.40
CA HIS A 45 12.69 11.27 5.87
C HIS A 45 13.62 12.33 5.26
N LYS A 46 13.22 12.92 4.14
CA LYS A 46 13.96 14.04 3.55
C LYS A 46 13.65 15.30 4.37
N PRO A 47 14.64 15.98 4.96
CA PRO A 47 14.39 17.24 5.64
C PRO A 47 13.82 18.24 4.63
N MET A 48 12.73 18.89 4.99
CA MET A 48 12.17 19.98 4.19
C MET A 48 13.18 21.13 4.22
N VAL A 49 13.68 21.55 3.05
CA VAL A 49 14.46 22.79 2.95
C VAL A 49 13.52 23.98 3.16
N SER A 50 13.85 24.85 4.11
CA SER A 50 13.14 26.11 4.33
C SER A 50 13.37 27.06 3.14
N ASN A 51 12.32 27.77 2.75
CA ASN A 51 12.35 28.78 1.68
C ASN A 51 12.84 30.14 2.20
#